data_AF-A0A948BL48-F1
#
_entry.id   AF-A0A948BL48-F1
#
_cell.length_a   1.000
_cell.length_b   1.000
_cell.length_c   1.000
_cell.angle_alpha   90.00
_cell.angle_beta   90.00
_cell.angle_gamma   90.00
#
_symmetry.space_group_name_H-M   'P 1'
#
loop_
_entity.id
_entity.type
_entity.pdbx_description
1 polymer ?
#
loop_
_entity_poly.entity_id
_entity_poly.type
_entity_poly.pdbx_seq_one_letter_code
_entity_poly.pdbx_strand_id
1 'polypeptide(L)'
;MKRIPFLLVFLAFCILPFVLHADSVTLKNGKTYEGKIIKEAKDYIVLEEFFDDDVSIETSFLRQNIAGVKKEDAKDKEKRKIREEAQKASQREEALKAEQKEMARKKALEEAIQQAQSGVGDVQAAENKRVEGLLRLIDKTEHSSQITDKFLNDKNINVRQVAQARKEMLFNKEEPRKATNIHKVKKEVDTRKKAKPVEPKIKSVKKTPKQPARVGKAKYKIISSEDKDYIGEEAMHRKEVSVSVPNLATREQLKWIFAQVLETEQKAGRGKLDGVWIIAYPEATGLKGLPNAYGIWSPLGGWNDYNNIQDKSKYKWEYRFFN
;
A
#
# COMPACT_ATOMS: atom_id res chain seq x y z
N MET A 1 -39.90 10.18 10.52
CA MET A 1 -40.09 8.94 9.75
C MET A 1 -40.43 7.80 10.72
N LYS A 2 -41.65 7.26 10.67
CA LYS A 2 -42.08 6.16 11.56
C LYS A 2 -41.45 4.85 11.05
N ARG A 3 -40.62 4.20 11.86
CA ARG A 3 -40.02 2.90 11.53
C ARG A 3 -41.11 1.82 11.64
N ILE A 4 -41.40 1.14 10.53
CA ILE A 4 -42.23 -0.07 10.55
C ILE A 4 -41.46 -1.11 11.38
N PRO A 5 -42.07 -1.74 12.40
CA PRO A 5 -41.37 -2.70 13.23
C PRO A 5 -40.95 -3.89 12.36
N PHE A 6 -39.65 -4.15 12.34
CA PHE A 6 -38.99 -5.24 11.61
C PHE A 6 -39.67 -6.61 11.81
N LEU A 7 -40.34 -6.77 12.96
CA LEU A 7 -41.15 -7.94 13.31
C LEU A 7 -42.28 -8.22 12.30
N LEU A 8 -42.96 -7.21 11.77
CA LEU A 8 -44.05 -7.40 10.80
C LEU A 8 -43.54 -7.85 9.43
N VAL A 9 -42.36 -7.38 9.02
CA VAL A 9 -41.73 -7.80 7.75
C VAL A 9 -41.22 -9.23 7.86
N PHE A 10 -40.66 -9.60 9.02
CA PHE A 10 -40.19 -10.97 9.27
C PHE A 10 -41.34 -11.97 9.33
N LEU A 11 -42.46 -11.60 9.98
CA LEU A 11 -43.64 -12.46 10.06
C LEU A 11 -44.27 -12.71 8.67
N ALA A 12 -44.31 -11.68 7.81
CA ALA A 12 -44.76 -11.83 6.42
C ALA A 12 -43.83 -12.78 5.61
N PHE A 13 -42.52 -12.73 5.84
CA PHE A 13 -41.55 -13.58 5.14
C PHE A 13 -41.58 -15.05 5.61
N CYS A 14 -41.95 -15.31 6.87
CA CYS A 14 -42.10 -16.67 7.40
C CYS A 14 -43.34 -17.41 6.89
N ILE A 15 -44.39 -16.69 6.47
CA ILE A 15 -45.63 -17.30 5.96
C ILE A 15 -45.55 -17.56 4.44
N LEU A 16 -44.70 -16.81 3.73
CA LEU A 16 -44.49 -16.92 2.27
C LEU A 16 -44.21 -18.35 1.74
N PRO A 17 -43.40 -19.21 2.39
CA PRO A 17 -43.17 -20.57 1.88
C PRO A 17 -44.38 -21.51 2.02
N PHE A 18 -45.31 -21.24 2.95
CA PHE A 18 -46.54 -22.01 3.10
C PHE A 18 -47.56 -21.72 1.99
N VAL A 19 -47.55 -20.50 1.45
CA VAL A 19 -48.43 -20.12 0.32
C VAL A 19 -47.87 -20.61 -1.03
N LEU A 20 -46.58 -20.92 -1.11
CA LEU A 20 -45.90 -21.30 -2.36
C LEU A 20 -45.96 -22.80 -2.73
N HIS A 21 -46.62 -23.64 -1.92
CA HIS A 21 -46.75 -25.08 -2.18
C HIS A 21 -48.20 -25.57 -2.19
N ALA A 22 -49.16 -24.71 -2.53
CA ALA A 22 -50.51 -25.19 -2.84
C ALA A 22 -50.51 -25.78 -4.26
N ASP A 23 -50.89 -27.05 -4.37
CA ASP A 23 -51.18 -27.65 -5.67
C ASP A 23 -52.53 -27.11 -6.15
N SER A 24 -52.59 -26.63 -7.40
CA SER A 24 -53.84 -26.15 -8.00
C SER A 24 -54.39 -27.21 -8.96
N VAL A 25 -55.64 -27.63 -8.74
CA VAL A 25 -56.37 -28.56 -9.62
C VAL A 25 -57.49 -27.79 -10.33
N THR A 26 -57.35 -27.57 -11.64
CA THR A 26 -58.39 -26.93 -12.46
C THR A 26 -59.26 -27.97 -13.17
N LEU A 27 -60.57 -27.93 -12.90
CA LEU A 27 -61.58 -28.75 -13.57
C LEU A 27 -61.95 -28.17 -14.95
N LYS A 28 -62.49 -29.00 -15.85
CA LYS A 28 -62.94 -28.55 -17.19
C LYS A 28 -64.05 -27.49 -17.19
N ASN A 29 -64.82 -27.39 -16.11
CA ASN A 29 -65.83 -26.32 -15.97
C ASN A 29 -65.21 -24.98 -15.53
N GLY A 30 -63.88 -24.88 -15.41
CA GLY A 30 -63.16 -23.68 -15.02
C GLY A 30 -63.05 -23.46 -13.51
N LYS A 31 -63.59 -24.37 -12.67
CA LYS A 31 -63.37 -24.31 -11.22
C LYS A 31 -61.97 -24.78 -10.86
N THR A 32 -61.25 -23.99 -10.07
CA THR A 32 -59.92 -24.34 -9.54
C THR A 32 -60.02 -24.58 -8.04
N TYR A 33 -59.42 -25.68 -7.59
CA TYR A 33 -59.27 -26.02 -6.18
C TYR A 33 -57.79 -25.90 -5.82
N GLU A 34 -57.49 -25.20 -4.73
CA GLU A 34 -56.13 -25.01 -4.22
C GLU A 34 -56.00 -25.76 -2.91
N GLY A 35 -55.03 -26.66 -2.80
CA GLY A 35 -54.81 -27.44 -1.61
C GLY A 35 -53.59 -28.33 -1.73
N LYS A 36 -53.25 -29.07 -0.68
CA LYS A 36 -52.17 -30.04 -0.73
C LYS A 36 -52.72 -31.40 -1.12
N ILE A 37 -52.18 -32.04 -2.17
CA ILE A 37 -52.64 -33.37 -2.56
C ILE A 37 -52.18 -34.39 -1.50
N ILE A 38 -53.12 -34.95 -0.73
CA ILE A 38 -52.83 -35.96 0.30
C ILE A 38 -52.86 -37.37 -0.31
N LYS A 39 -53.82 -37.60 -1.21
CA LYS A 39 -54.03 -38.91 -1.82
C LYS A 39 -54.50 -38.78 -3.26
N GLU A 40 -53.78 -39.44 -4.16
CA GLU A 40 -54.15 -39.62 -5.55
C GLU A 40 -54.50 -41.08 -5.79
N ALA A 41 -55.74 -41.34 -6.20
CA ALA A 41 -56.19 -42.64 -6.63
C ALA A 41 -56.64 -42.58 -8.09
N LYS A 42 -56.79 -43.75 -8.71
CA LYS A 42 -57.26 -43.86 -10.10
C LYS A 42 -58.63 -43.19 -10.32
N ASP A 43 -59.40 -43.05 -9.23
CA ASP A 43 -60.77 -42.58 -9.26
C ASP A 43 -61.09 -41.36 -8.36
N TYR A 44 -60.11 -40.75 -7.67
CA TYR A 44 -60.33 -39.53 -6.89
C TYR A 44 -59.01 -38.85 -6.50
N ILE A 45 -59.07 -37.56 -6.18
CA ILE A 45 -57.98 -36.81 -5.54
C ILE A 45 -58.55 -36.25 -4.22
N VAL A 46 -57.80 -36.38 -3.13
CA VAL A 46 -58.12 -35.76 -1.84
C VAL A 46 -57.15 -34.60 -1.63
N LEU A 47 -57.72 -33.41 -1.44
CA LEU A 47 -56.98 -32.19 -1.12
C LEU A 47 -57.15 -31.88 0.37
N GLU A 48 -56.04 -31.58 1.04
CA GLU A 48 -56.05 -30.93 2.36
C GLU A 48 -56.37 -29.46 2.13
N GLU A 49 -57.58 -29.02 2.47
CA GLU A 49 -57.91 -27.60 2.53
C GLU A 49 -57.37 -27.01 3.84
N PHE A 50 -56.83 -25.79 3.77
CA PHE A 50 -56.24 -25.10 4.92
C PHE A 50 -57.25 -24.73 6.02
N PHE A 51 -58.55 -24.99 5.81
CA PHE A 51 -59.62 -24.65 6.75
C PHE A 51 -60.68 -25.79 6.82
N ASP A 52 -60.41 -26.73 7.73
CA ASP A 52 -61.33 -27.60 8.48
C ASP A 52 -62.30 -28.60 7.81
N ASP A 53 -62.28 -28.87 6.50
CA ASP A 53 -62.95 -30.07 5.95
C ASP A 53 -62.21 -30.69 4.74
N ASP A 54 -62.01 -32.01 4.75
CA ASP A 54 -61.44 -32.75 3.62
C ASP A 54 -62.43 -32.79 2.43
N VAL A 55 -62.05 -32.19 1.30
CA VAL A 55 -62.87 -32.24 0.07
C VAL A 55 -62.47 -33.47 -0.77
N SER A 56 -63.33 -34.48 -0.79
CA SER A 56 -63.19 -35.64 -1.68
C SER A 56 -63.88 -35.38 -3.03
N ILE A 57 -63.10 -35.25 -4.10
CA ILE A 57 -63.62 -35.06 -5.46
C ILE A 57 -63.65 -36.41 -6.20
N GLU A 58 -64.84 -36.95 -6.45
CA GLU A 58 -65.03 -38.16 -7.27
C GLU A 58 -64.63 -37.91 -8.74
N THR A 59 -63.71 -38.73 -9.28
CA THR A 59 -63.28 -38.60 -10.68
C THR A 59 -64.29 -39.12 -11.71
N SER A 60 -65.40 -39.73 -11.31
CA SER A 60 -66.49 -40.04 -12.25
C SER A 60 -66.89 -38.78 -13.04
N PHE A 61 -66.83 -37.62 -12.38
CA PHE A 61 -67.00 -36.28 -12.96
C PHE A 61 -65.78 -35.77 -13.78
N LEU A 62 -64.57 -36.20 -13.42
CA LEU A 62 -63.33 -35.88 -14.16
C LEU A 62 -63.22 -36.70 -15.46
N ARG A 63 -63.68 -37.96 -15.50
CA ARG A 63 -63.51 -38.86 -16.65
C ARG A 63 -64.35 -38.53 -17.88
N GLN A 64 -65.56 -37.99 -17.73
CA GLN A 64 -66.33 -37.43 -18.87
C GLN A 64 -65.66 -36.19 -19.46
N ASN A 65 -64.65 -35.67 -18.76
CA ASN A 65 -64.06 -34.37 -18.97
C ASN A 65 -62.52 -34.43 -18.93
N ILE A 66 -61.87 -35.46 -19.49
CA ILE A 66 -60.42 -35.42 -19.77
C ILE A 66 -60.21 -35.60 -21.27
N ALA A 67 -59.73 -34.55 -21.94
CA ALA A 67 -59.22 -34.68 -23.31
C ALA A 67 -57.94 -35.51 -23.21
N GLY A 68 -57.85 -36.59 -24.00
CA GLY A 68 -56.85 -37.64 -23.83
C GLY A 68 -55.42 -37.13 -23.57
N VAL A 69 -54.84 -37.59 -22.46
CA VAL A 69 -53.42 -37.42 -22.18
C VAL A 69 -52.67 -38.39 -23.09
N LYS A 70 -52.08 -37.84 -24.16
CA LYS A 70 -51.17 -38.59 -25.06
C LYS A 70 -49.97 -39.07 -24.25
N LYS A 71 -49.86 -40.39 -24.04
CA LYS A 71 -48.75 -41.03 -23.33
C LYS A 71 -47.38 -40.86 -24.02
N GLU A 72 -47.33 -40.34 -25.25
CA GLU A 72 -46.08 -40.04 -25.98
C GLU A 72 -45.32 -38.82 -25.41
N ASP A 73 -46.01 -37.82 -24.84
CA ASP A 73 -45.36 -36.59 -24.38
C ASP A 73 -44.54 -36.78 -23.09
N ALA A 74 -44.85 -37.80 -22.29
CA ALA A 74 -44.18 -38.05 -21.01
C ALA A 74 -42.75 -38.62 -21.20
N LYS A 75 -42.57 -39.58 -22.13
CA LYS A 75 -41.25 -40.20 -22.39
C LYS A 75 -40.27 -39.22 -23.03
N ASP A 76 -40.76 -38.34 -23.90
CA ASP A 76 -39.93 -37.31 -24.52
C ASP A 76 -39.53 -36.21 -23.54
N LYS A 77 -40.42 -35.86 -22.60
CA LYS A 77 -40.11 -34.93 -21.50
C LYS A 77 -39.04 -35.50 -20.56
N GLU A 78 -39.10 -36.79 -20.25
CA GLU A 78 -38.10 -37.47 -19.43
C GLU A 78 -36.73 -37.55 -20.12
N LYS A 79 -36.69 -37.92 -21.41
CA LYS A 79 -35.45 -37.90 -22.20
C LYS A 79 -34.81 -36.51 -22.28
N ARG A 80 -35.63 -35.45 -22.38
CA ARG A 80 -35.13 -34.06 -22.38
C ARG A 80 -34.51 -33.69 -21.03
N LYS A 81 -35.16 -34.06 -19.91
CA LYS A 81 -34.60 -33.85 -18.57
C LYS A 81 -33.25 -34.54 -18.38
N ILE A 82 -33.14 -35.80 -18.78
CA ILE A 82 -31.88 -36.56 -18.67
C ILE A 82 -30.77 -35.92 -19.51
N ARG A 83 -31.07 -35.45 -20.74
CA ARG A 83 -30.09 -34.74 -21.57
C ARG A 83 -29.65 -33.42 -20.96
N GLU A 84 -30.59 -32.66 -20.38
CA GLU A 84 -30.29 -31.38 -19.73
C GLU A 84 -29.43 -31.58 -18.47
N GLU A 85 -29.72 -32.60 -17.67
CA GLU A 85 -28.91 -32.97 -16.50
C GLU A 85 -27.50 -33.44 -16.90
N ALA A 86 -27.38 -34.24 -17.97
CA ALA A 86 -26.09 -34.66 -18.50
C ALA A 86 -25.26 -33.47 -19.01
N GLN A 87 -25.88 -32.50 -19.69
CA GLN A 87 -25.21 -31.28 -20.12
C GLN A 87 -24.75 -30.42 -18.93
N LYS A 88 -25.61 -30.25 -17.91
CA LYS A 88 -25.23 -29.55 -16.68
C LYS A 88 -24.08 -30.25 -15.95
N ALA A 89 -24.07 -31.57 -15.91
CA ALA A 89 -22.98 -32.34 -15.32
C ALA A 89 -21.66 -32.14 -16.09
N SER A 90 -21.70 -32.20 -17.42
CA SER A 90 -20.53 -31.94 -18.27
C SER A 90 -19.96 -30.53 -18.06
N GLN A 91 -20.83 -29.51 -17.98
CA GLN A 91 -20.41 -28.12 -17.73
C GLN A 91 -19.78 -27.94 -16.34
N ARG A 92 -20.31 -28.63 -15.33
CA ARG A 92 -19.74 -28.63 -13.98
C ARG A 92 -18.34 -29.26 -13.95
N GLU A 93 -18.15 -30.36 -14.68
CA GLU A 93 -16.86 -31.02 -14.78
C GLU A 93 -15.81 -30.13 -15.48
N GLU A 94 -16.19 -29.46 -16.57
CA GLU A 94 -15.31 -28.50 -17.25
C GLU A 94 -14.94 -27.31 -16.36
N ALA A 95 -15.92 -26.75 -15.64
CA ALA A 95 -15.67 -25.66 -14.69
C ALA A 95 -14.69 -26.08 -13.59
N LEU A 96 -14.86 -27.28 -13.04
CA LEU A 96 -13.98 -27.81 -11.98
C LEU A 96 -12.55 -28.06 -12.49
N LYS A 97 -12.40 -28.54 -13.74
CA LYS A 97 -11.07 -28.66 -14.38
C LYS A 97 -10.43 -27.29 -14.62
N ALA A 98 -11.20 -26.27 -15.00
CA ALA A 98 -10.70 -24.92 -15.17
C ALA A 98 -10.22 -24.30 -13.84
N GLU A 99 -10.99 -24.50 -12.77
CA GLU A 99 -10.65 -24.02 -11.43
C GLU A 99 -9.37 -24.70 -10.89
N GLN A 100 -9.24 -26.02 -11.06
CA GLN A 100 -8.01 -26.75 -10.70
C GLN A 100 -6.78 -26.23 -11.47
N LYS A 101 -6.95 -25.93 -12.76
CA LYS A 101 -5.87 -25.36 -13.58
C LYS A 101 -5.49 -23.94 -13.13
N GLU A 102 -6.46 -23.14 -12.71
CA GLU A 102 -6.21 -21.81 -12.17
C GLU A 102 -5.47 -21.88 -10.82
N MET A 103 -5.90 -22.77 -9.92
CA MET A 103 -5.20 -23.00 -8.65
C MET A 103 -3.76 -23.46 -8.86
N ALA A 104 -3.52 -24.38 -9.80
CA ALA A 104 -2.16 -24.83 -10.13
C ALA A 104 -1.28 -23.67 -10.65
N ARG A 105 -1.84 -22.76 -11.46
CA ARG A 105 -1.14 -21.56 -11.94
C ARG A 105 -0.81 -20.59 -10.81
N LYS A 106 -1.76 -20.34 -9.90
CA LYS A 106 -1.53 -19.47 -8.73
C LYS A 106 -0.43 -20.03 -7.83
N LYS A 107 -0.45 -21.32 -7.55
CA LYS A 107 0.59 -22.00 -6.75
C LYS A 107 1.97 -21.90 -7.41
N ALA A 108 2.07 -22.16 -8.72
CA ALA A 108 3.33 -22.03 -9.44
C ALA A 108 3.88 -20.60 -9.44
N LEU A 109 3.00 -19.58 -9.52
CA LEU A 109 3.41 -18.19 -9.43
C LEU A 109 3.93 -17.84 -8.02
N GLU A 110 3.25 -18.32 -6.98
CA GLU A 110 3.67 -18.12 -5.58
C GLU A 110 5.04 -18.75 -5.30
N GLU A 111 5.26 -19.98 -5.77
CA GLU A 111 6.56 -20.65 -5.66
C GLU A 111 7.67 -19.87 -6.41
N ALA A 112 7.37 -19.33 -7.59
CA ALA A 112 8.32 -18.50 -8.34
C ALA A 112 8.66 -17.19 -7.61
N ILE A 113 7.68 -16.55 -6.98
CA ILE A 113 7.89 -15.33 -6.17
C ILE A 113 8.77 -15.68 -4.95
N GLN A 114 8.50 -16.79 -4.28
CA GLN A 114 9.27 -17.21 -3.11
C GLN A 114 10.74 -17.52 -3.47
N GLN A 115 10.97 -18.20 -4.60
CA GLN A 115 12.33 -18.42 -5.12
C GLN A 115 13.03 -17.11 -5.45
N ALA A 116 12.36 -16.18 -6.13
CA ALA A 116 12.93 -14.86 -6.44
C ALA A 116 13.30 -14.07 -5.16
N GLN A 117 12.48 -14.15 -4.11
CA GLN A 117 12.75 -13.48 -2.85
C GLN A 117 13.95 -14.08 -2.10
N SER A 118 14.11 -15.41 -2.11
CA SER A 118 15.26 -16.06 -1.48
C SER A 118 16.60 -15.64 -2.09
N GLY A 119 16.67 -15.49 -3.42
CA GLY A 119 17.90 -15.05 -4.11
C GLY A 119 18.28 -13.58 -3.83
N VAL A 120 17.31 -12.71 -3.56
CA VAL A 120 17.58 -11.28 -3.27
C VAL A 120 18.24 -11.12 -1.89
N GLY A 121 17.87 -11.95 -0.92
CA GLY A 121 18.46 -11.93 0.43
C GLY A 121 19.96 -12.21 0.42
N ASP A 122 20.40 -13.21 -0.33
CA ASP A 122 21.81 -13.61 -0.39
C ASP A 122 22.68 -12.55 -1.08
N VAL A 123 22.18 -11.95 -2.16
CA VAL A 123 22.88 -10.85 -2.86
C VAL A 123 23.01 -9.63 -1.96
N GLN A 124 21.95 -9.27 -1.23
CA GLN A 124 21.98 -8.15 -0.29
C GLN A 124 22.92 -8.41 0.89
N ALA A 125 22.92 -9.62 1.44
CA ALA A 125 23.81 -10.01 2.52
C ALA A 125 25.28 -9.98 2.09
N ALA A 126 25.59 -10.46 0.87
CA ALA A 126 26.93 -10.40 0.30
C ALA A 126 27.39 -8.95 0.08
N GLU A 127 26.52 -8.08 -0.45
CA GLU A 127 26.82 -6.66 -0.63
C GLU A 127 27.04 -5.94 0.71
N ASN A 128 26.22 -6.24 1.72
CA ASN A 128 26.39 -5.68 3.05
C ASN A 128 27.74 -6.09 3.67
N LYS A 129 28.12 -7.37 3.56
CA LYS A 129 29.44 -7.86 4.02
C LYS A 129 30.59 -7.18 3.27
N ARG A 130 30.45 -6.99 1.96
CA ARG A 130 31.44 -6.26 1.14
C ARG A 130 31.60 -4.83 1.64
N VAL A 131 30.49 -4.12 1.84
CA VAL A 131 30.47 -2.73 2.31
C VAL A 131 31.11 -2.61 3.70
N GLU A 132 30.73 -3.47 4.64
CA GLU A 132 31.30 -3.48 6.00
C GLU A 132 32.82 -3.72 5.98
N GLY A 133 33.29 -4.65 5.15
CA GLY A 133 34.72 -4.91 4.97
C GLY A 133 35.48 -3.70 4.43
N LEU A 134 34.93 -3.01 3.43
CA LEU A 134 35.54 -1.81 2.87
C LEU A 134 35.58 -0.65 3.86
N LEU A 135 34.51 -0.45 4.64
CA LEU A 135 34.49 0.60 5.67
C LEU A 135 35.54 0.34 6.75
N ARG A 136 35.72 -0.92 7.19
CA ARG A 136 36.80 -1.29 8.12
C ARG A 136 38.19 -1.05 7.54
N LEU A 137 38.39 -1.30 6.25
CA LEU A 137 39.66 -1.03 5.58
C LEU A 137 39.94 0.47 5.51
N ILE A 138 38.95 1.28 5.14
CA ILE A 138 39.07 2.75 5.12
C ILE A 138 39.43 3.29 6.50
N ASP A 139 38.79 2.79 7.56
CA ASP A 139 39.06 3.27 8.93
C ASP A 139 40.48 2.92 9.41
N LYS A 140 41.01 1.77 8.99
CA LYS A 140 42.39 1.35 9.27
C LYS A 140 43.46 2.09 8.46
N THR A 141 43.10 2.91 7.48
CA THR A 141 44.09 3.71 6.75
C THR A 141 44.70 4.79 7.63
N GLU A 142 46.02 4.90 7.57
CA GLU A 142 46.82 5.87 8.32
C GLU A 142 47.26 7.05 7.46
N HIS A 143 47.32 6.84 6.14
CA HIS A 143 47.77 7.84 5.18
C HIS A 143 46.74 8.16 4.11
N SER A 144 46.69 9.42 3.68
CA SER A 144 45.72 9.89 2.66
C SER A 144 45.91 9.19 1.31
N SER A 145 47.15 8.80 0.98
CA SER A 145 47.53 8.07 -0.22
C SER A 145 47.03 6.61 -0.24
N GLN A 146 46.74 6.02 0.92
CA GLN A 146 46.19 4.67 1.03
C GLN A 146 44.70 4.62 0.64
N ILE A 147 44.02 5.77 0.60
CA ILE A 147 42.65 5.88 0.09
C ILE A 147 42.69 6.05 -1.42
N THR A 148 42.68 4.89 -2.09
CA THR A 148 42.69 4.74 -3.54
C THR A 148 41.37 5.16 -4.19
N ASP A 149 41.41 5.41 -5.51
CA ASP A 149 40.24 5.78 -6.31
C ASP A 149 39.15 4.71 -6.32
N LYS A 150 39.49 3.46 -6.01
CA LYS A 150 38.53 2.36 -5.86
C LYS A 150 37.52 2.64 -4.73
N PHE A 151 37.96 3.24 -3.63
CA PHE A 151 37.05 3.62 -2.53
C PHE A 151 36.26 4.87 -2.86
N LEU A 152 36.88 5.85 -3.53
CA LEU A 152 36.26 7.13 -3.89
C LEU A 152 35.17 6.99 -4.97
N ASN A 153 35.29 5.96 -5.82
CA ASN A 153 34.35 5.66 -6.90
C ASN A 153 33.53 4.38 -6.65
N ASP A 154 33.46 3.89 -5.41
CA ASP A 154 32.68 2.70 -5.09
C ASP A 154 31.19 2.87 -5.48
N LYS A 155 30.56 1.77 -5.92
CA LYS A 155 29.13 1.76 -6.28
C LYS A 155 28.26 2.17 -5.09
N ASN A 156 28.66 1.83 -3.87
CA ASN A 156 27.97 2.18 -2.65
C ASN A 156 28.28 3.62 -2.22
N ILE A 157 27.23 4.42 -2.02
CA ILE A 157 27.37 5.86 -1.72
C ILE A 157 28.01 6.11 -0.34
N ASN A 158 27.75 5.26 0.66
CA ASN A 158 28.31 5.41 2.00
C ASN A 158 29.82 5.17 1.98
N VAL A 159 30.27 4.14 1.25
CA VAL A 159 31.71 3.85 1.10
C VAL A 159 32.42 5.06 0.50
N ARG A 160 31.87 5.67 -0.56
CA ARG A 160 32.45 6.87 -1.18
C ARG A 160 32.53 8.06 -0.22
N GLN A 161 31.43 8.35 0.49
CA GLN A 161 31.38 9.48 1.41
C GLN A 161 32.37 9.32 2.56
N VAL A 162 32.44 8.13 3.17
CA VAL A 162 33.37 7.84 4.26
C VAL A 162 34.81 7.87 3.76
N ALA A 163 35.10 7.32 2.57
CA ALA A 163 36.42 7.38 1.96
C ALA A 163 36.87 8.82 1.70
N GLN A 164 36.01 9.67 1.15
CA GLN A 164 36.32 11.06 0.86
C GLN A 164 36.59 11.85 2.15
N ALA A 165 35.72 11.72 3.15
CA ALA A 165 35.88 12.37 4.45
C ALA A 165 37.17 11.94 5.16
N ARG A 166 37.48 10.63 5.14
CA ARG A 166 38.70 10.11 5.76
C ARG A 166 39.95 10.59 5.01
N LYS A 167 39.92 10.65 3.68
CA LYS A 167 41.04 11.13 2.86
C LYS A 167 41.37 12.59 3.16
N GLU A 168 40.37 13.44 3.23
CA GLU A 168 40.53 14.85 3.59
C GLU A 168 41.07 15.00 5.02
N MET A 169 40.53 14.24 5.98
CA MET A 169 41.01 14.23 7.37
C MET A 169 42.50 13.84 7.46
N LEU A 170 42.90 12.77 6.79
CA LEU A 170 44.30 12.30 6.79
C LEU A 170 45.22 13.29 6.07
N PHE A 171 44.77 13.85 4.94
CA PHE A 171 45.53 14.86 4.19
C PHE A 171 45.84 16.09 5.07
N ASN A 172 44.81 16.62 5.75
CA ASN A 172 44.97 17.75 6.66
C ASN A 172 45.86 17.44 7.88
N LYS A 173 45.95 16.17 8.29
CA LYS A 173 46.86 15.72 9.37
C LYS A 173 48.31 15.58 8.90
N GLU A 174 48.53 15.31 7.61
CA GLU A 174 49.85 15.15 6.99
C GLU A 174 50.50 16.49 6.60
N GLU A 175 49.72 17.45 6.08
CA GLU A 175 50.23 18.76 5.65
C GLU A 175 51.01 19.56 6.71
N PRO A 176 50.62 19.62 8.01
CA PRO A 176 51.40 20.39 8.99
C PRO A 176 52.80 19.83 9.25
N ARG A 177 53.11 18.59 8.83
CA ARG A 177 54.44 17.98 8.97
C ARG A 177 55.39 18.29 7.80
N LYS A 178 54.88 18.70 6.63
CA LYS A 178 55.73 19.10 5.49
C LYS A 178 56.20 20.55 5.59
N ALA A 179 55.48 21.41 6.32
CA ALA A 179 55.86 22.81 6.52
C ALA A 179 57.05 23.02 7.48
N THR A 180 57.34 22.06 8.36
CA THR A 180 58.42 22.18 9.37
C THR A 180 59.82 21.99 8.78
N ASN A 181 59.96 21.32 7.63
CA ASN A 181 61.26 21.17 6.95
C ASN A 181 61.64 22.35 6.03
N ILE A 182 60.77 23.35 5.89
CA ILE A 182 61.07 24.57 5.10
C ILE A 182 61.48 25.74 6.01
N HIS A 183 61.26 25.64 7.33
CA HIS A 183 61.58 26.70 8.29
C HIS A 183 63.06 26.84 8.67
N LYS A 184 63.96 26.05 8.06
CA LYS A 184 65.42 26.23 8.21
C LYS A 184 66.08 27.04 7.08
N VAL A 185 65.32 27.47 6.05
CA VAL A 185 65.87 28.23 4.91
C VAL A 185 65.31 29.66 4.79
N LYS A 186 64.28 30.03 5.56
CA LYS A 186 63.74 31.40 5.56
C LYS A 186 63.95 32.08 6.91
N LYS A 187 65.21 32.35 7.23
CA LYS A 187 65.61 33.29 8.28
C LYS A 187 66.35 34.47 7.66
N GLU A 188 65.74 35.04 6.63
CA GLU A 188 66.12 36.34 6.09
C GLU A 188 64.91 36.92 5.37
N VAL A 189 64.72 38.23 5.47
CA VAL A 189 63.51 38.98 5.13
C VAL A 189 62.49 39.04 6.27
N ASP A 190 62.98 39.64 7.35
CA ASP A 190 62.18 40.31 8.34
C ASP A 190 61.66 41.65 7.79
N THR A 191 60.60 42.16 8.41
CA THR A 191 59.95 43.47 8.25
C THR A 191 58.93 43.65 7.10
N ARG A 192 57.64 43.50 7.43
CA ARG A 192 56.71 44.67 7.47
C ARG A 192 55.31 44.30 7.98
N LYS A 193 54.94 45.06 9.02
CA LYS A 193 53.61 45.59 9.35
C LYS A 193 52.53 44.60 9.82
N LYS A 194 52.35 44.65 11.15
CA LYS A 194 51.14 44.38 11.93
C LYS A 194 49.86 44.78 11.18
N ALA A 195 48.97 43.81 10.95
CA ALA A 195 47.56 44.04 10.72
C ALA A 195 46.77 43.17 11.71
N LYS A 196 45.79 43.78 12.38
CA LYS A 196 44.91 43.16 13.38
C LYS A 196 44.09 42.01 12.76
N PRO A 197 43.79 40.95 13.52
CA PRO A 197 42.91 39.89 13.06
C PRO A 197 41.47 40.41 13.01
N VAL A 198 40.87 40.41 11.82
CA VAL A 198 39.44 40.64 11.64
C VAL A 198 38.75 39.28 11.74
N GLU A 199 37.95 39.09 12.77
CA GLU A 199 37.09 37.93 12.92
C GLU A 199 36.17 37.78 11.69
N PRO A 200 36.09 36.60 11.07
CA PRO A 200 35.15 36.38 9.99
C PRO A 200 33.73 36.29 10.55
N LYS A 201 32.95 37.36 10.37
CA LYS A 201 31.49 37.32 10.47
C LYS A 201 30.95 36.35 9.40
N ILE A 202 30.72 35.11 9.79
CA ILE A 202 30.01 34.13 8.98
C ILE A 202 28.55 34.60 8.86
N LYS A 203 28.22 35.26 7.74
CA LYS A 203 26.84 35.53 7.37
C LYS A 203 26.21 34.18 7.02
N SER A 204 25.25 33.73 7.83
CA SER A 204 24.41 32.57 7.55
C SER A 204 23.69 32.75 6.21
N VAL A 205 24.19 32.08 5.18
CA VAL A 205 23.58 32.09 3.84
C VAL A 205 22.37 31.16 3.86
N LYS A 206 21.18 31.71 4.19
CA LYS A 206 19.89 31.10 3.87
C LYS A 206 19.68 31.16 2.35
N LYS A 207 20.32 30.26 1.60
CA LYS A 207 20.01 30.06 0.18
C LYS A 207 18.84 29.09 0.09
N THR A 208 17.63 29.61 0.00
CA THR A 208 16.50 28.86 -0.53
C THR A 208 16.90 28.37 -1.93
N PRO A 209 16.78 27.07 -2.24
CA PRO A 209 17.12 26.57 -3.57
C PRO A 209 16.30 27.33 -4.62
N LYS A 210 16.99 27.95 -5.58
CA LYS A 210 16.32 28.62 -6.71
C LYS A 210 15.42 27.60 -7.39
N GLN A 211 14.16 27.97 -7.58
CA GLN A 211 13.19 27.16 -8.30
C GLN A 211 13.78 26.76 -9.66
N PRO A 212 13.93 25.46 -9.97
CA PRO A 212 14.41 25.04 -11.27
C PRO A 212 13.47 25.58 -12.35
N ALA A 213 14.01 26.30 -13.34
CA ALA A 213 13.27 27.09 -14.32
C ALA A 213 12.26 26.29 -15.17
N ARG A 214 12.30 24.95 -15.11
CA ARG A 214 11.40 24.03 -15.82
C ARG A 214 10.41 23.29 -14.94
N VAL A 215 10.50 23.42 -13.62
CA VAL A 215 9.54 22.78 -12.72
C VAL A 215 8.39 23.77 -12.51
N GLY A 216 7.38 23.67 -13.37
CA GLY A 216 6.09 24.32 -13.15
C GLY A 216 5.59 24.02 -11.73
N LYS A 217 4.80 24.93 -11.14
CA LYS A 217 4.30 24.81 -9.75
C LYS A 217 3.79 23.39 -9.52
N ALA A 218 4.55 22.57 -8.80
CA ALA A 218 4.17 21.19 -8.58
C ALA A 218 2.93 21.19 -7.69
N LYS A 219 1.81 20.70 -8.22
CA LYS A 219 0.56 20.61 -7.47
C LYS A 219 0.70 19.48 -6.47
N TYR A 220 0.38 19.75 -5.22
CA TYR A 220 0.25 18.74 -4.17
C TYR A 220 -0.95 19.09 -3.30
N LYS A 221 -1.49 18.09 -2.60
CA LYS A 221 -2.56 18.25 -1.63
C LYS A 221 -2.19 17.52 -0.34
N ILE A 222 -2.28 18.20 0.79
CA ILE A 222 -2.16 17.57 2.11
C ILE A 222 -3.37 16.66 2.31
N ILE A 223 -3.14 15.38 2.59
CA ILE A 223 -4.17 14.36 2.77
C ILE A 223 -4.44 14.12 4.26
N SER A 224 -3.39 14.04 5.07
CA SER A 224 -3.49 13.97 6.53
C SER A 224 -2.33 14.72 7.17
N SER A 225 -2.54 15.17 8.40
CA SER A 225 -1.45 15.62 9.24
C SER A 225 -1.70 15.31 10.70
N GLU A 226 -0.69 14.76 11.36
CA GLU A 226 -0.75 14.32 12.75
C GLU A 226 0.43 14.90 13.52
N ASP A 227 0.14 15.45 14.70
CA ASP A 227 1.16 15.82 15.67
C ASP A 227 1.53 14.57 16.47
N LYS A 228 2.82 14.21 16.48
CA LYS A 228 3.33 13.04 17.20
C LYS A 228 4.14 13.50 18.38
N ASP A 229 3.55 13.41 19.57
CA ASP A 229 4.19 13.83 20.80
C ASP A 229 4.92 12.68 21.49
N TYR A 230 6.07 13.04 22.07
CA TYR A 230 6.89 12.31 23.05
C TYR A 230 7.94 11.33 22.51
N ILE A 231 9.20 11.65 22.80
CA ILE A 231 10.18 10.67 23.27
C ILE A 231 10.62 11.20 24.66
N GLY A 232 10.44 10.42 25.72
CA GLY A 232 10.71 10.88 27.10
C GLY A 232 9.76 11.98 27.61
N GLU A 233 10.27 12.87 28.47
CA GLU A 233 9.48 13.91 29.18
C GLU A 233 9.39 15.25 28.42
N GLU A 234 10.17 15.45 27.35
CA GLU A 234 10.15 16.68 26.55
C GLU A 234 9.17 16.57 25.37
N ALA A 235 8.23 17.52 25.28
CA ALA A 235 7.30 17.62 24.16
C ALA A 235 8.04 18.15 22.91
N MET A 236 8.26 17.29 21.93
CA MET A 236 8.71 17.69 20.59
C MET A 236 7.51 17.86 19.65
N HIS A 237 7.46 18.98 18.94
CA HIS A 237 6.43 19.24 17.96
C HIS A 237 6.84 18.61 16.64
N ARG A 238 6.54 17.32 16.51
CA ARG A 238 6.77 16.54 15.29
C ARG A 238 5.49 16.48 14.50
N LYS A 239 5.62 16.70 13.20
CA LYS A 239 4.48 16.61 12.30
C LYS A 239 4.71 15.58 11.22
N GLU A 240 3.81 14.62 11.13
CA GLU A 240 3.71 13.75 9.97
C GLU A 240 2.72 14.37 8.98
N VAL A 241 3.12 14.47 7.72
CA VAL A 241 2.32 15.07 6.66
C VAL A 241 2.28 14.14 5.46
N SER A 242 1.08 13.64 5.16
CA SER A 242 0.86 12.86 3.93
C SER A 242 0.44 13.78 2.80
N VAL A 243 1.09 13.68 1.64
CA VAL A 243 0.81 14.51 0.47
C VAL A 243 0.51 13.67 -0.77
N SER A 244 -0.50 14.10 -1.54
CA SER A 244 -0.78 13.58 -2.88
C SER A 244 0.12 14.27 -3.90
N VAL A 245 0.80 13.51 -4.75
CA VAL A 245 1.71 14.00 -5.79
C VAL A 245 1.38 13.37 -7.15
N PRO A 246 1.75 14.01 -8.28
CA PRO A 246 1.57 13.42 -9.60
C PRO A 246 2.23 12.03 -9.71
N ASN A 247 1.58 11.09 -10.39
CA ASN A 247 2.02 9.68 -10.47
C ASN A 247 3.46 9.49 -10.99
N LEU A 248 3.99 10.45 -11.75
CA LEU A 248 5.35 10.42 -12.33
C LEU A 248 6.20 11.60 -11.84
N ALA A 249 6.00 12.04 -10.59
CA ALA A 249 6.79 13.12 -10.01
C ALA A 249 8.28 12.76 -9.99
N THR A 250 9.12 13.62 -10.58
CA THR A 250 10.57 13.43 -10.57
C THR A 250 11.15 13.64 -9.18
N ARG A 251 12.36 13.13 -8.94
CA ARG A 251 13.06 13.36 -7.66
C ARG A 251 13.22 14.84 -7.32
N GLU A 252 13.45 15.70 -8.32
CA GLU A 252 13.56 17.15 -8.11
C GLU A 252 12.22 17.78 -7.76
N GLN A 253 11.13 17.35 -8.41
CA GLN A 253 9.77 17.77 -8.07
C GLN A 253 9.40 17.39 -6.64
N LEU A 254 9.70 16.15 -6.23
CA LEU A 254 9.45 15.66 -4.87
C LEU A 254 10.24 16.46 -3.82
N LYS A 255 11.52 16.72 -4.04
CA LYS A 255 12.34 17.57 -3.15
C LYS A 255 11.76 18.97 -3.01
N TRP A 256 11.29 19.55 -4.12
CA TRP A 256 10.67 20.87 -4.12
C TRP A 256 9.34 20.87 -3.36
N ILE A 257 8.48 19.86 -3.56
CA ILE A 257 7.23 19.68 -2.80
C ILE A 257 7.54 19.57 -1.29
N PHE A 258 8.53 18.77 -0.90
CA PHE A 258 8.90 18.60 0.51
C PHE A 258 9.37 19.91 1.15
N ALA A 259 10.15 20.71 0.42
CA ALA A 259 10.55 22.03 0.88
C ALA A 259 9.34 22.98 1.04
N GLN A 260 8.37 22.95 0.12
CA GLN A 260 7.16 23.78 0.20
C GLN A 260 6.24 23.39 1.37
N VAL A 261 6.08 22.10 1.62
CA VAL A 261 5.33 21.58 2.77
C VAL A 261 6.01 22.02 4.07
N LEU A 262 7.33 21.83 4.19
CA LEU A 262 8.08 22.29 5.35
C LEU A 262 7.91 23.80 5.59
N GLU A 263 8.03 24.62 4.55
CA GLU A 263 7.85 26.07 4.65
C GLU A 263 6.43 26.43 5.13
N THR A 264 5.42 25.72 4.63
CA THR A 264 4.01 25.90 5.03
C THR A 264 3.83 25.55 6.51
N GLU A 265 4.38 24.42 6.95
CA GLU A 265 4.27 23.97 8.34
C GLU A 265 5.07 24.87 9.30
N GLN A 266 6.25 25.35 8.90
CA GLN A 266 7.01 26.30 9.68
C GLN A 266 6.28 27.64 9.86
N LYS A 267 5.55 28.09 8.83
CA LYS A 267 4.70 29.29 8.90
C LYS A 267 3.45 29.06 9.75
N ALA A 268 2.82 27.89 9.65
CA ALA A 268 1.62 27.55 10.41
C ALA A 268 1.90 27.33 11.91
N GLY A 269 3.01 26.64 12.25
CA GLY A 269 3.34 26.19 13.60
C GLY A 269 3.97 27.22 14.54
N ARG A 270 3.88 28.53 14.24
CA ARG A 270 4.49 29.63 15.03
C ARG A 270 5.94 29.34 15.50
N GLY A 271 6.74 28.65 14.68
CA GLY A 271 8.17 28.43 14.92
C GLY A 271 8.58 27.24 15.80
N LYS A 272 7.64 26.47 16.38
CA LYS A 272 7.96 25.35 17.30
C LYS A 272 8.23 24.00 16.64
N LEU A 273 8.19 23.92 15.31
CA LEU A 273 8.37 22.67 14.58
C LEU A 273 9.80 22.11 14.77
N ASP A 274 9.90 20.96 15.45
CA ASP A 274 11.14 20.26 15.81
C ASP A 274 11.49 19.16 14.79
N GLY A 275 10.58 18.86 13.87
CA GLY A 275 10.85 18.06 12.71
C GLY A 275 9.60 17.75 11.90
N VAL A 276 9.81 17.36 10.65
CA VAL A 276 8.71 17.01 9.74
C VAL A 276 9.03 15.71 9.04
N TRP A 277 8.08 14.80 9.06
CA TRP A 277 8.07 13.63 8.20
C TRP A 277 7.02 13.80 7.11
N ILE A 278 7.45 13.84 5.86
CA ILE A 278 6.57 13.95 4.70
C ILE A 278 6.53 12.64 3.96
N ILE A 279 5.33 12.14 3.68
CA ILE A 279 5.09 10.91 2.92
C ILE A 279 4.32 11.27 1.65
N ALA A 280 4.89 10.98 0.48
CA ALA A 280 4.30 11.27 -0.82
C ALA A 280 3.60 10.04 -1.41
N TYR A 281 2.33 10.17 -1.74
CA TYR A 281 1.50 9.15 -2.38
C TYR A 281 1.14 9.54 -3.82
N PRO A 282 1.09 8.59 -4.76
CA PRO A 282 0.56 8.86 -6.10
C PRO A 282 -0.90 9.34 -6.04
N GLU A 283 -1.23 10.35 -6.81
CA GLU A 283 -2.59 10.92 -6.88
C GLU A 283 -3.64 9.88 -7.27
N ALA A 284 -3.30 8.90 -8.12
CA ALA A 284 -4.23 7.85 -8.51
C ALA A 284 -4.63 6.90 -7.37
N THR A 285 -3.79 6.76 -6.34
CA THR A 285 -4.02 5.78 -5.26
C THR A 285 -4.29 6.43 -3.90
N GLY A 286 -3.85 7.66 -3.68
CA GLY A 286 -3.96 8.35 -2.40
C GLY A 286 -3.31 7.54 -1.27
N LEU A 287 -3.88 7.65 -0.05
CA LEU A 287 -3.37 6.92 1.13
C LEU A 287 -3.51 5.39 1.04
N LYS A 288 -4.26 4.86 0.07
CA LYS A 288 -4.44 3.40 -0.11
C LYS A 288 -3.30 2.75 -0.88
N GLY A 289 -2.45 3.54 -1.55
CA GLY A 289 -1.32 3.05 -2.34
C GLY A 289 -0.01 2.96 -1.55
N LEU A 290 0.99 2.36 -2.18
CA LEU A 290 2.37 2.45 -1.71
C LEU A 290 2.90 3.88 -1.91
N PRO A 291 3.65 4.44 -0.95
CA PRO A 291 4.23 5.75 -1.09
C PRO A 291 5.33 5.77 -2.17
N ASN A 292 5.37 6.84 -2.96
CA ASN A 292 6.43 7.08 -3.96
C ASN A 292 7.74 7.54 -3.31
N ALA A 293 7.63 8.26 -2.20
CA ALA A 293 8.80 8.78 -1.50
C ALA A 293 8.44 9.17 -0.08
N TYR A 294 9.46 9.30 0.77
CA TYR A 294 9.36 10.09 1.97
C TYR A 294 10.57 10.99 2.16
N GLY A 295 10.35 12.09 2.88
CA GLY A 295 11.38 13.04 3.28
C GLY A 295 11.28 13.28 4.78
N ILE A 296 12.42 13.24 5.46
CA ILE A 296 12.53 13.57 6.87
C ILE A 296 13.39 14.81 6.98
N TRP A 297 12.89 15.84 7.66
CA TRP A 297 13.65 17.03 8.02
C TRP A 297 13.90 17.02 9.53
N SER A 298 15.14 16.71 9.91
CA SER A 298 15.58 16.49 11.30
C SER A 298 17.07 16.84 11.47
N PRO A 299 17.61 16.95 12.70
CA PRO A 299 19.05 17.07 12.93
C PRO A 299 19.85 15.84 12.45
N LEU A 300 21.17 16.00 12.34
CA LEU A 300 22.12 15.06 11.72
C LEU A 300 22.18 13.64 12.33
N GLY A 301 21.84 13.48 13.61
CA GLY A 301 21.70 12.17 14.26
C GLY A 301 20.26 11.63 14.25
N GLY A 302 19.40 12.20 13.42
CA GLY A 302 17.97 11.94 13.41
C GLY A 302 17.30 12.37 14.71
N TRP A 303 16.24 11.67 15.04
CA TRP A 303 15.35 11.96 16.18
C TRP A 303 15.96 11.70 17.57
N ASN A 304 17.13 11.06 17.62
CA ASN A 304 17.82 10.70 18.87
C ASN A 304 18.85 11.77 19.29
N ASP A 305 19.13 12.76 18.44
CA ASP A 305 20.11 13.82 18.71
C ASP A 305 19.46 15.04 19.38
N TYR A 306 18.91 14.80 20.57
CA TYR A 306 18.14 15.77 21.37
C TYR A 306 18.87 17.07 21.65
N ASN A 307 20.16 16.97 22.02
CA ASN A 307 20.99 18.10 22.37
C ASN A 307 21.14 19.10 21.21
N ASN A 308 20.86 18.68 19.98
CA ASN A 308 20.96 19.49 18.77
C ASN A 308 19.60 19.90 18.17
N ILE A 309 18.47 19.51 18.78
CA ILE A 309 17.12 19.85 18.27
C ILE A 309 16.89 21.36 18.19
N GLN A 310 17.48 22.13 19.10
CA GLN A 310 17.37 23.60 19.08
C GLN A 310 18.23 24.28 18.00
N ASP A 311 19.26 23.60 17.49
CA ASP A 311 20.13 24.14 16.44
C ASP A 311 19.62 23.77 15.04
N LYS A 312 18.67 24.56 14.57
CA LYS A 312 18.08 24.41 13.22
C LYS A 312 19.11 24.50 12.08
N SER A 313 20.33 25.00 12.33
CA SER A 313 21.41 25.01 11.34
C SER A 313 21.97 23.61 11.04
N LYS A 314 21.76 22.65 11.95
CA LYS A 314 22.18 21.25 11.82
C LYS A 314 21.15 20.35 11.14
N TYR A 315 19.96 20.88 10.85
CA TYR A 315 18.90 20.10 10.23
C TYR A 315 19.22 19.80 8.76
N LYS A 316 18.96 18.57 8.36
CA LYS A 316 19.15 18.11 6.99
C LYS A 316 17.91 17.37 6.52
N TRP A 317 17.74 17.37 5.20
CA TRP A 317 16.78 16.49 4.57
C TRP A 317 17.40 15.12 4.33
N GLU A 318 16.69 14.09 4.76
CA GLU A 318 16.91 12.72 4.36
C GLU A 318 15.76 12.28 3.47
N TYR A 319 16.06 11.77 2.28
CA TYR A 319 15.05 11.38 1.30
C TYR A 319 15.17 9.89 1.01
N ARG A 320 14.02 9.21 0.87
CA ARG A 320 13.94 7.90 0.22
C ARG A 320 12.93 7.95 -0.92
N PHE A 321 13.33 7.41 -2.07
CA PHE A 321 12.52 7.37 -3.28
C PHE A 321 12.30 5.92 -3.67
N PHE A 322 11.04 5.55 -3.87
CA PHE A 322 10.59 4.25 -4.33
C PHE A 322 10.21 4.42 -5.79
N ASN A 323 11.14 4.06 -6.68
CA ASN A 323 10.89 3.98 -8.11
C ASN A 323 10.55 2.54 -8.47
#